data_AF-A0A377KCH0-F1
#
_entry.id   AF-A0A377KCH0-F1
#
_cell.length_a   1.000
_cell.length_b   1.000
_cell.length_c   1.000
_cell.angle_alpha   90.00
_cell.angle_beta   90.00
_cell.angle_gamma   90.00
#
_symmetry.space_group_name_H-M   'P 1'
#
loop_
_entity.id
_entity.type
_entity.pdbx_description
1 polymer ?
#
loop_
_entity_poly.entity_id
_entity_poly.type
_entity_poly.pdbx_seq_one_letter_code
_entity_poly.pdbx_strand_id
1 'polypeptide(L)'
;MNTLRIGLVSISDRASSGVYQDKGIPALEEWLTSALTTPFELETRLIPDEQAIIEQTLCELVDEMSCHLVLTTGGNWPGAS
;
A
#
# COMPACT_ATOMS: atom_id res chain seq x y z
N MET A 1 -16.47 -17.33 -6.89
CA MET A 1 -15.53 -16.54 -7.72
C MET A 1 -14.51 -15.95 -6.75
N ASN A 2 -13.22 -16.02 -7.06
CA ASN A 2 -12.17 -15.39 -6.23
C ASN A 2 -12.16 -13.90 -6.55
N THR A 3 -12.54 -13.05 -5.60
CA THR A 3 -12.49 -11.60 -5.77
C THR A 3 -11.02 -11.15 -5.84
N LEU A 4 -10.67 -10.32 -6.81
CA LEU A 4 -9.33 -9.74 -6.90
C LEU A 4 -9.11 -8.81 -5.69
N ARG A 5 -8.20 -9.18 -4.79
CA ARG A 5 -7.81 -8.36 -3.64
C ARG A 5 -6.44 -7.71 -3.87
N ILE A 6 -6.35 -6.41 -3.66
CA ILE A 6 -5.14 -5.60 -3.92
C ILE A 6 -4.75 -4.86 -2.65
N GLY A 7 -3.50 -5.01 -2.21
CA GLY A 7 -2.93 -4.27 -1.10
C GLY A 7 -2.35 -2.93 -1.56
N LEU A 8 -2.66 -1.83 -0.88
CA LEU A 8 -2.07 -0.51 -1.12
C LEU A 8 -1.31 -0.05 0.13
N VAL A 9 -0.03 0.26 -0.03
CA VAL A 9 0.83 0.68 1.09
C VAL A 9 1.41 2.06 0.80
N SER A 10 1.05 3.05 1.63
CA SER A 10 1.71 4.35 1.65
C SER A 10 2.77 4.36 2.74
N ILE A 11 4.01 4.62 2.36
CA ILE A 11 5.19 4.63 3.24
C ILE A 11 5.64 6.08 3.42
N SER A 12 5.40 6.63 4.61
CA SER A 12 5.73 8.01 4.93
C SER A 12 5.69 8.26 6.44
N ASP A 13 6.84 8.62 7.02
CA ASP A 13 6.92 9.02 8.43
C ASP A 13 5.98 10.18 8.76
N ARG A 14 5.89 11.16 7.85
CA ARG A 14 5.09 12.37 8.07
C ARG A 14 3.60 12.11 7.96
N ALA A 15 3.17 11.25 7.04
CA ALA A 15 1.76 10.93 6.93
C ALA A 15 1.32 9.95 8.02
N SER A 16 2.13 8.94 8.35
CA SER A 16 1.86 8.00 9.43
C SER A 16 1.84 8.68 10.81
N SER A 17 2.66 9.71 11.03
CA SER A 17 2.63 10.53 12.24
C SER A 17 1.52 11.60 12.25
N GLY A 18 0.65 11.65 11.24
CA GLY A 18 -0.45 12.61 11.12
C GLY A 18 -0.04 14.06 10.83
N VAL A 19 1.23 14.30 10.50
CA VAL A 19 1.73 15.64 10.15
C VAL A 19 1.19 16.06 8.79
N TYR A 20 1.14 15.13 7.84
CA TYR A 20 0.54 15.32 6.51
C TYR A 20 -0.63 14.37 6.30
N GLN A 21 -1.59 14.81 5.48
CA GLN A 21 -2.60 13.91 4.94
C GLN A 21 -1.96 12.98 3.92
N ASP A 22 -2.27 11.68 4.01
CA ASP A 22 -1.87 10.73 2.98
C ASP A 22 -2.53 11.07 1.64
N LYS A 23 -1.71 11.11 0.59
CA LYS A 23 -2.13 11.26 -0.81
C LYS A 23 -1.75 10.05 -1.65
N GLY A 24 -0.99 9.12 -1.09
CA GLY A 24 -0.51 7.92 -1.78
C GLY A 24 -1.63 6.94 -2.04
N ILE A 25 -2.33 6.50 -0.99
CA ILE A 25 -3.45 5.54 -1.14
C ILE A 25 -4.55 6.12 -2.04
N PRO A 26 -5.04 7.37 -1.83
CA PRO A 26 -6.07 7.93 -2.71
C PRO A 26 -5.67 7.95 -4.20
N ALA A 27 -4.40 8.28 -4.51
CA ALA A 27 -3.93 8.31 -5.89
C ALA A 27 -3.85 6.91 -6.53
N LEU A 28 -3.42 5.90 -5.75
CA LEU A 28 -3.39 4.51 -6.21
C LEU A 28 -4.80 3.95 -6.43
N GLU A 29 -5.74 4.25 -5.53
CA GLU A 29 -7.14 3.85 -5.65
C GLU A 29 -7.81 4.48 -6.88
N GLU A 30 -7.59 5.78 -7.12
CA GLU A 30 -8.10 6.47 -8.31
C GLU A 30 -7.53 5.84 -9.59
N TRP A 31 -6.22 5.58 -9.62
CA TRP A 31 -5.58 4.96 -10.77
C TRP A 31 -6.12 3.55 -11.04
N LEU A 32 -6.24 2.70 -10.01
CA LEU A 32 -6.77 1.34 -10.15
C LEU A 32 -8.21 1.35 -10.66
N THR A 33 -9.04 2.25 -10.12
CA THR A 33 -10.43 2.41 -10.55
C THR A 33 -10.53 2.84 -12.02
N SER A 34 -9.57 3.64 -12.51
CA SER A 34 -9.50 4.03 -13.92
C SER A 34 -8.94 2.92 -14.84
N ALA A 35 -8.04 2.08 -14.31
CA ALA A 35 -7.29 1.11 -15.09
C ALA A 35 -7.96 -0.27 -15.17
N LEU A 36 -8.72 -0.65 -14.15
CA LEU A 36 -9.33 -1.98 -14.05
C LEU A 36 -10.85 -1.89 -14.22
N THR A 37 -11.39 -2.75 -15.08
CA THR A 37 -12.85 -2.93 -15.26
C THR A 37 -13.40 -4.09 -14.43
N THR A 38 -12.52 -4.92 -13.87
CA THR A 38 -12.89 -6.07 -13.04
C THR A 38 -13.11 -5.65 -11.60
N PRO A 39 -14.17 -6.10 -10.90
CA PRO A 39 -14.36 -5.80 -9.49
C PRO A 39 -13.18 -6.26 -8.64
N PHE A 40 -12.74 -5.41 -7.70
CA PHE A 40 -11.66 -5.71 -6.78
C PHE A 40 -11.98 -5.20 -5.37
N GLU A 41 -11.28 -5.75 -4.38
CA GLU A 41 -11.25 -5.32 -2.98
C GLU A 41 -9.89 -4.71 -2.66
N LEU A 42 -9.85 -3.70 -1.80
CA LEU A 42 -8.63 -3.03 -1.37
C LEU A 42 -8.33 -3.30 0.10
N GLU A 43 -7.07 -3.57 0.41
CA GLU A 43 -6.51 -3.59 1.76
C GLU A 43 -5.48 -2.46 1.86
N THR A 44 -5.66 -1.50 2.75
CA THR A 44 -4.83 -0.28 2.76
C THR A 44 -4.00 -0.16 4.04
N ARG A 45 -2.76 0.32 3.90
CA ARG A 45 -1.83 0.52 5.02
C ARG A 45 -1.08 1.84 4.86
N LEU A 46 -1.07 2.65 5.91
CA LEU A 46 -0.23 3.83 6.04
C LEU A 46 0.78 3.57 7.14
N ILE A 47 2.06 3.47 6.77
CA ILE A 47 3.14 3.05 7.68
C ILE A 47 4.33 4.02 7.62
N PRO A 48 5.16 4.09 8.68
CA PRO A 48 6.43 4.80 8.63
C PRO A 48 7.45 4.10 7.70
N ASP A 49 8.52 4.81 7.35
CA ASP A 49 9.62 4.32 6.52
C ASP A 49 10.62 3.50 7.37
N GLU A 50 10.10 2.42 7.96
CA GLU A 50 10.86 1.51 8.81
C GLU A 50 10.88 0.10 8.20
N GLN A 51 12.07 -0.40 7.87
CA GLN A 51 12.24 -1.66 7.15
C GLN A 51 11.47 -2.83 7.79
N ALA A 52 11.59 -3.02 9.11
CA ALA A 52 10.90 -4.12 9.80
C ALA A 52 9.38 -4.02 9.70
N ILE A 53 8.83 -2.80 9.74
CA ILE A 53 7.38 -2.56 9.62
C ILE A 53 6.92 -2.79 8.19
N ILE A 54 7.71 -2.38 7.20
CA ILE A 54 7.43 -2.63 5.78
C ILE A 54 7.41 -4.14 5.51
N GLU A 55 8.43 -4.87 5.93
CA GLU A 55 8.51 -6.33 5.76
C GLU A 55 7.31 -7.03 6.40
N GLN A 56 7.00 -6.70 7.66
CA GLN A 56 5.85 -7.27 8.35
C GLN A 56 4.52 -6.97 7.63
N THR A 57 4.35 -5.73 7.16
CA THR A 57 3.13 -5.30 6.47
C THR A 57 2.94 -6.06 5.15
N LEU A 58 4.02 -6.25 4.39
CA LEU A 58 3.97 -7.00 3.14
C LEU A 58 3.64 -8.48 3.37
N CYS A 59 4.25 -9.10 4.38
CA CYS A 59 3.91 -10.47 4.79
C CYS A 59 2.42 -10.58 5.19
N GLU A 60 1.91 -9.68 6.04
CA GLU A 60 0.50 -9.68 6.44
C GLU A 60 -0.44 -9.57 5.23
N LEU A 61 -0.16 -8.65 4.29
CA LEU A 61 -1.00 -8.46 3.10
C LEU A 61 -1.03 -9.71 2.20
N VAL A 62 0.09 -10.40 2.06
CA VAL A 62 0.18 -11.58 1.19
C VAL A 62 -0.33 -12.83 1.92
N ASP A 63 0.20 -13.12 3.10
CA ASP A 63 0.01 -14.39 3.80
C ASP A 63 -1.33 -14.45 4.53
N GLU A 64 -1.79 -13.34 5.10
CA GLU A 64 -3.02 -13.30 5.90
C GLU A 64 -4.19 -12.73 5.10
N MET A 65 -3.98 -11.62 4.40
CA MET A 65 -5.05 -10.97 3.64
C MET A 65 -5.26 -11.59 2.26
N SER A 66 -4.35 -12.46 1.79
CA SER A 66 -4.43 -13.09 0.48
C SER A 66 -4.52 -12.08 -0.67
N CYS A 67 -3.81 -10.95 -0.56
CA CYS A 67 -3.70 -9.97 -1.65
C CYS A 67 -2.99 -10.61 -2.85
N HIS A 68 -3.56 -10.44 -4.05
CA HIS A 68 -3.02 -10.97 -5.30
C HIS A 68 -1.99 -10.01 -5.92
N LEU A 69 -2.07 -8.73 -5.55
CA LEU A 69 -1.18 -7.65 -5.96
C LEU A 69 -0.98 -6.74 -4.75
N VAL A 70 0.24 -6.27 -4.52
CA VAL A 70 0.54 -5.23 -3.53
C VAL A 70 1.28 -4.09 -4.22
N LEU A 71 0.80 -2.86 -4.04
CA LEU A 71 1.40 -1.63 -4.59
C LEU A 71 1.86 -0.74 -3.45
N THR A 72 3.12 -0.33 -3.48
CA THR A 72 3.72 0.60 -2.51
C THR A 72 3.93 1.96 -3.14
N THR A 73 3.75 3.03 -2.37
CA THR A 73 4.09 4.41 -2.75
C THR A 73 4.74 5.13 -1.59
N GLY A 74 5.61 6.10 -1.87
CA GLY A 74 6.45 6.73 -0.87
C GLY A 74 7.74 5.95 -0.61
N GLY A 75 8.51 6.41 0.38
CA GLY A 75 9.91 6.04 0.57
C GLY A 75 10.86 6.83 -0.34
N ASN A 76 12.05 7.15 0.18
CA ASN A 76 13.12 7.76 -0.60
C ASN A 76 14.02 6.66 -1.18
N TRP A 77 13.68 6.09 -2.34
CA TRP A 77 14.59 5.13 -2.98
C TRP A 77 15.58 5.79 -3.96
N PRO A 78 16.74 6.24 -3.45
CA PRO A 78 17.97 6.08 -4.20
C PRO A 78 19.11 5.61 -3.27
N GLY A 79 19.11 4.32 -2.94
CA GLY A 79 20.19 3.66 -2.18
C GLY A 79 19.93 3.59 -0.68
N ALA A 80 19.77 2.37 -0.17
CA ALA A 80 19.93 2.06 1.25
C ALA A 80 21.29 2.60 1.72
N SER A 81 21.28 3.57 2.62
CA SER A 81 22.47 4.07 3.32
C SER A 81 22.70 3.30 4.61
#